data_AF-A0A640T457-F1
#
_entry.id   AF-A0A640T457-F1
#
_cell.length_a   1.000
_cell.length_b   1.000
_cell.length_c   1.000
_cell.angle_alpha   90.00
_cell.angle_beta   90.00
_cell.angle_gamma   90.00
#
_symmetry.space_group_name_H-M   'P 1'
#
loop_
_entity.id
_entity.type
_entity.pdbx_description
1 polymer ?
#
loop_
_entity_poly.entity_id
_entity_poly.type
_entity_poly.pdbx_seq_one_letter_code
_entity_poly.pdbx_strand_id
1 'polypeptide(L)'
;MSATGTHSDGPAPLPFDPYASREKTRLTTVYSTPWTYDPDQVDGAAERPGANLNLGRLAKHYSRSDQQLPRVLKRESFDCAGLAFRRWSAGEPASAQLWHFLLPSGQVVVALTLDVSGTLVETIPLLEDLHYASVECAGLPLEQIAADGIGCVPNGDGQVPGFLPERHQLVFSSVDSPEHVPDEDTVQRVIYRTDLPYRAQHSSICYPMELNRRPTTVGALGP
;
A
#
# COMPACT_ATOMS: atom_id res chain seq x y z
N MET A 1 -35.86 15.11 39.61
CA MET A 1 -34.71 14.20 39.43
C MET A 1 -34.89 13.49 38.11
N SER A 2 -34.24 13.96 37.05
CA SER A 2 -34.24 13.29 35.75
C SER A 2 -32.79 13.15 35.32
N ALA A 3 -32.35 11.90 35.21
CA ALA A 3 -31.01 11.53 34.84
C ALA A 3 -30.74 11.92 33.38
N THR A 4 -29.73 12.77 33.19
CA THR A 4 -29.03 12.94 31.92
C THR A 4 -28.17 11.70 31.70
N GLY A 5 -28.65 10.80 30.85
CA GLY A 5 -27.83 9.71 30.31
C GLY A 5 -26.70 10.31 29.48
N THR A 6 -25.47 10.18 29.97
CA THR A 6 -24.27 10.38 29.18
C THR A 6 -24.22 9.30 28.11
N HIS A 7 -24.61 9.65 26.89
CA HIS A 7 -24.18 8.90 25.72
C HIS A 7 -22.65 8.93 25.71
N SER A 8 -22.04 7.79 26.00
CA SER A 8 -20.61 7.59 25.80
C SER A 8 -20.32 7.82 24.31
N ASP A 9 -19.64 8.92 24.00
CA ASP A 9 -19.04 9.13 22.69
C ASP A 9 -18.03 8.00 22.47
N GLY A 10 -18.46 6.99 21.70
CA GLY A 10 -17.56 6.00 21.15
C GLY A 10 -16.52 6.69 20.26
N PRO A 11 -15.37 6.04 19.98
CA PRO A 11 -14.38 6.60 19.08
C PRO A 11 -15.05 6.99 17.75
N ALA A 12 -14.74 8.20 17.27
CA ALA A 12 -15.27 8.68 15.99
C ALA A 12 -14.95 7.65 14.90
N PRO A 13 -15.91 7.28 14.05
CA PRO A 13 -15.67 6.30 13.00
C PRO A 13 -14.57 6.80 12.08
N LEU A 14 -13.65 5.91 11.72
CA LEU A 14 -12.59 6.22 10.76
C LEU A 14 -13.20 6.77 9.46
N PRO A 15 -12.58 7.77 8.83
CA PRO A 15 -13.10 8.32 7.58
C PRO A 15 -13.13 7.23 6.50
N PHE A 16 -14.20 7.23 5.71
CA PHE A 16 -14.27 6.37 4.53
C PHE A 16 -13.33 6.91 3.45
N ASP A 17 -12.50 6.03 2.88
CA ASP A 17 -11.43 6.40 1.96
C ASP A 17 -11.57 5.68 0.60
N PRO A 18 -12.52 6.07 -0.26
CA PRO A 18 -12.71 5.44 -1.56
C PRO A 18 -11.73 5.99 -2.60
N TYR A 19 -11.18 5.11 -3.45
CA TYR A 19 -10.30 5.53 -4.55
C TYR A 19 -10.97 6.53 -5.51
N ALA A 20 -12.28 6.41 -5.72
CA ALA A 20 -13.00 7.26 -6.66
C ALA A 20 -13.06 8.75 -6.26
N SER A 21 -12.85 9.09 -4.98
CA SER A 21 -12.82 10.48 -4.52
C SER A 21 -11.41 11.05 -4.37
N ARG A 22 -10.37 10.33 -4.83
CA ARG A 22 -8.98 10.74 -4.68
C ARG A 22 -8.56 11.60 -5.85
N GLU A 23 -8.09 12.81 -5.55
CA GLU A 23 -7.44 13.69 -6.53
C GLU A 23 -6.00 13.24 -6.85
N LYS A 24 -5.39 12.44 -5.95
CA LYS A 24 -4.00 12.00 -6.04
C LYS A 24 -3.92 10.52 -6.38
N THR A 25 -2.89 10.15 -7.13
CA THR A 25 -2.59 8.75 -7.43
C THR A 25 -2.04 8.09 -6.17
N ARG A 26 -2.65 6.99 -5.74
CA ARG A 26 -2.18 6.17 -4.63
C ARG A 26 -1.35 5.01 -5.14
N LEU A 27 -0.14 4.89 -4.61
CA LEU A 27 0.78 3.79 -4.88
C LEU A 27 0.95 3.01 -3.59
N THR A 28 0.67 1.71 -3.61
CA THR A 28 0.97 0.81 -2.49
C THR A 28 1.92 -0.26 -2.96
N THR A 29 3.12 -0.31 -2.38
CA THR A 29 4.07 -1.42 -2.60
C THR A 29 4.09 -2.31 -1.37
N VAL A 30 3.81 -3.59 -1.59
CA VAL A 30 3.82 -4.65 -0.59
C VAL A 30 5.14 -5.42 -0.74
N TYR A 31 5.87 -5.51 0.36
CA TYR A 31 7.19 -6.12 0.48
C TYR A 31 7.10 -7.41 1.29
N SER A 32 7.45 -8.53 0.66
CA SER A 32 7.69 -9.78 1.37
C SER A 32 8.90 -9.63 2.29
N THR A 33 8.85 -10.22 3.49
CA THR A 33 9.95 -10.17 4.46
C THR A 33 10.24 -11.57 5.01
N PRO A 34 11.47 -11.83 5.48
CA PRO A 34 11.80 -13.09 6.16
C PRO A 34 11.36 -13.10 7.64
N TRP A 35 10.56 -12.12 8.08
CA TRP A 35 10.28 -11.87 9.48
C TRP A 35 9.08 -12.67 9.96
N THR A 36 9.19 -13.18 11.17
CA THR A 36 8.09 -13.79 11.91
C THR A 36 7.72 -12.88 13.08
N TYR A 37 6.45 -12.93 13.48
CA TYR A 37 5.96 -12.18 14.62
C TYR A 37 6.07 -13.00 15.90
N ASP A 38 6.78 -12.46 16.89
CA ASP A 38 6.75 -12.94 18.27
C ASP A 38 5.87 -11.98 19.11
N PRO A 39 4.70 -12.43 19.60
CA PRO A 39 3.80 -11.57 20.39
C PRO A 39 4.41 -11.04 21.68
N ASP A 40 5.47 -11.66 22.20
CA ASP A 40 6.12 -11.23 23.44
C ASP A 40 7.14 -10.09 23.21
N GLN A 41 7.47 -9.77 21.96
CA GLN A 41 8.52 -8.81 21.60
C GLN A 41 8.02 -7.45 21.10
N VAL A 42 6.73 -7.30 20.79
CA VAL A 42 6.17 -6.06 20.23
C VAL A 42 5.09 -5.50 21.17
N ASP A 43 5.24 -4.22 21.52
CA ASP A 43 4.20 -3.47 22.23
C ASP A 43 2.99 -3.25 21.31
N GLY A 44 1.96 -4.09 21.44
CA GLY A 44 0.67 -3.90 20.76
C GLY A 44 0.01 -5.20 20.34
N ALA A 45 -1.33 -5.26 20.48
CA ALA A 45 -2.09 -6.40 20.00
C ALA A 45 -2.30 -6.31 18.48
N ALA A 46 -2.06 -7.41 17.76
CA ALA A 46 -2.37 -7.53 16.35
C ALA A 46 -3.86 -7.26 16.09
N GLU A 47 -4.17 -6.18 15.37
CA GLU A 47 -5.53 -5.70 15.18
C GLU A 47 -6.19 -6.25 13.92
N ARG A 48 -7.53 -6.24 13.89
CA ARG A 48 -8.28 -6.56 12.68
C ARG A 48 -8.20 -5.42 11.67
N PRO A 49 -8.27 -5.68 10.35
CA PRO A 49 -8.30 -4.62 9.34
C PRO A 49 -9.42 -3.58 9.58
N GLY A 50 -10.58 -4.02 10.07
CA GLY A 50 -11.72 -3.13 10.37
C GLY A 50 -11.51 -2.17 11.56
N ALA A 51 -10.48 -2.38 12.38
CA ALA A 51 -10.08 -1.41 13.41
C ALA A 51 -9.27 -0.25 12.82
N ASN A 52 -8.66 -0.47 11.64
CA ASN A 52 -7.74 0.46 10.97
C ASN A 52 -8.31 1.07 9.69
N LEU A 53 -9.39 0.48 9.16
CA LEU A 53 -10.02 0.86 7.90
C LEU A 53 -11.53 0.97 8.08
N ASN A 54 -12.12 2.01 7.49
CA ASN A 54 -13.56 2.07 7.32
C ASN A 54 -13.97 1.20 6.12
N LEU A 55 -14.37 -0.04 6.41
CA LEU A 55 -14.75 -1.02 5.38
C LEU A 55 -16.19 -0.84 4.85
N GLY A 56 -16.97 0.09 5.41
CA GLY A 56 -18.36 0.33 5.04
C GLY A 56 -19.18 -0.97 4.96
N ARG A 57 -19.86 -1.19 3.83
CA ARG A 57 -20.67 -2.41 3.59
C ARG A 57 -19.87 -3.72 3.62
N LEU A 58 -18.55 -3.67 3.44
CA LEU A 58 -17.68 -4.85 3.46
C LEU A 58 -17.34 -5.32 4.88
N ALA A 59 -17.56 -4.49 5.91
CA ALA A 59 -17.19 -4.79 7.29
C ALA A 59 -17.71 -6.17 7.74
N LYS A 60 -18.98 -6.50 7.42
CA LYS A 60 -19.59 -7.80 7.76
C LYS A 60 -18.85 -8.99 7.13
N HIS A 61 -18.36 -8.85 5.90
CA HIS A 61 -17.67 -9.93 5.18
C HIS A 61 -16.27 -10.14 5.74
N TYR A 62 -15.57 -9.06 6.06
CA TYR A 62 -14.26 -9.11 6.70
C TYR A 62 -14.34 -9.73 8.10
N SER A 63 -15.32 -9.33 8.91
CA SER A 63 -15.51 -9.91 10.25
C SER A 63 -15.85 -11.40 10.24
N ARG A 64 -16.49 -11.91 9.18
CA ARG A 64 -16.78 -13.35 9.03
C ARG A 64 -15.56 -14.17 8.62
N SER A 65 -14.64 -13.57 7.90
CA SER A 65 -13.43 -14.21 7.37
C SER A 65 -12.21 -13.89 8.22
N ASP A 66 -12.43 -13.50 9.47
CA ASP A 66 -11.43 -12.88 10.35
C ASP A 66 -10.15 -13.72 10.52
N GLN A 67 -10.28 -15.04 10.51
CA GLN A 67 -9.15 -15.98 10.65
C GLN A 67 -8.34 -16.17 9.36
N GLN A 68 -8.87 -15.73 8.22
CA GLN A 68 -8.24 -15.87 6.89
C GLN A 68 -7.60 -14.56 6.42
N LEU A 69 -7.77 -13.47 7.18
CA LEU A 69 -7.30 -12.15 6.83
C LEU A 69 -6.03 -11.80 7.62
N PRO A 70 -5.12 -11.03 7.02
CA PRO A 70 -4.00 -10.46 7.76
C PRO A 70 -4.48 -9.59 8.93
N ARG A 71 -3.69 -9.57 10.00
CA ARG A 71 -3.81 -8.61 11.09
C ARG A 71 -2.92 -7.41 10.83
N VAL A 72 -3.27 -6.26 11.38
CA VAL A 72 -2.44 -5.06 11.38
C VAL A 72 -1.63 -5.06 12.67
N LEU A 73 -0.30 -5.15 12.57
CA LEU A 73 0.60 -5.07 13.72
C LEU A 73 0.88 -3.61 14.08
N LYS A 74 1.21 -2.82 13.06
CA LYS A 74 1.58 -1.43 13.22
C LYS A 74 1.19 -0.65 11.97
N ARG A 75 0.87 0.62 12.20
CA ARG A 75 0.62 1.61 11.17
C ARG A 75 1.32 2.90 11.58
N GLU A 76 2.17 3.41 10.71
CA GLU A 76 3.00 4.58 10.98
C GLU A 76 2.89 5.56 9.81
N SER A 77 2.71 6.85 10.11
CA SER A 77 2.72 7.90 9.08
C SER A 77 4.11 8.50 9.03
N PHE A 78 4.65 8.67 7.82
CA PHE A 78 5.93 9.31 7.62
C PHE A 78 5.76 10.80 7.33
N ASP A 79 6.74 11.58 7.79
CA ASP A 79 6.93 12.95 7.32
C ASP A 79 7.41 12.89 5.86
N CYS A 80 6.59 13.42 4.96
CA CYS A 80 6.87 13.34 3.53
C CYS A 80 8.10 14.15 3.13
N ALA A 81 8.42 15.21 3.87
CA ALA A 81 9.62 16.02 3.65
C ALA A 81 10.90 15.27 4.01
N GLY A 82 10.79 14.25 4.87
CA GLY A 82 11.88 13.36 5.24
C GLY A 82 12.15 12.25 4.24
N LEU A 83 11.28 12.05 3.24
CA LEU A 83 11.41 10.97 2.27
C LEU A 83 12.35 11.36 1.13
N ALA A 84 13.29 10.46 0.84
CA ALA A 84 14.19 10.56 -0.28
C ALA A 84 14.05 9.35 -1.19
N PHE A 85 14.15 9.62 -2.50
CA PHE A 85 14.00 8.64 -3.57
C PHE A 85 15.21 8.74 -4.50
N ARG A 86 15.61 7.63 -5.12
CA ARG A 86 16.81 7.60 -5.95
C ARG A 86 16.60 8.16 -7.35
N ARG A 87 15.46 7.88 -7.98
CA ARG A 87 15.14 8.23 -9.36
C ARG A 87 14.04 9.28 -9.45
N TRP A 88 13.06 9.20 -8.55
CA TRP A 88 11.94 10.12 -8.57
C TRP A 88 12.32 11.49 -8.03
N SER A 89 12.09 12.52 -8.85
CA SER A 89 12.38 13.92 -8.52
C SER A 89 11.23 14.85 -8.90
N ALA A 90 10.05 14.31 -9.21
CA ALA A 90 8.93 15.10 -9.73
C ALA A 90 8.13 15.82 -8.61
N GLY A 91 8.45 15.57 -7.34
CA GLY A 91 7.84 16.25 -6.21
C GLY A 91 8.00 15.51 -4.89
N GLU A 92 7.16 15.88 -3.93
CA GLU A 92 7.05 15.27 -2.62
C GLU A 92 5.72 14.49 -2.52
N PRO A 93 5.67 13.33 -1.83
CA PRO A 93 4.41 12.67 -1.55
C PRO A 93 3.51 13.57 -0.70
N ALA A 94 2.21 13.52 -0.95
CA ALA A 94 1.23 14.21 -0.13
C ALA A 94 0.88 13.47 1.16
N SER A 95 1.07 12.16 1.15
CA SER A 95 0.94 11.32 2.33
C SER A 95 1.82 10.10 2.16
N ALA A 96 2.31 9.58 3.27
CA ALA A 96 3.10 8.37 3.33
C ALA A 96 2.74 7.56 4.57
N GLN A 97 2.40 6.30 4.39
CA GLN A 97 2.05 5.39 5.47
C GLN A 97 2.74 4.05 5.30
N LEU A 98 3.46 3.64 6.34
CA LEU A 98 4.02 2.32 6.49
C LEU A 98 3.06 1.43 7.29
N TRP A 99 2.84 0.23 6.79
CA TRP A 99 1.99 -0.78 7.39
C TRP A 99 2.77 -2.05 7.63
N HIS A 100 2.52 -2.68 8.77
CA HIS A 100 2.99 -4.03 9.07
C HIS A 100 1.79 -4.94 9.23
N PHE A 101 1.76 -5.99 8.44
CA PHE A 101 0.71 -6.99 8.47
C PHE A 101 1.25 -8.33 8.94
N LEU A 102 0.52 -8.99 9.84
CA LEU A 102 0.76 -10.38 10.20
C LEU A 102 -0.17 -11.27 9.38
N LEU A 103 0.38 -12.09 8.51
CA LEU A 103 -0.38 -13.07 7.74
C LEU A 103 -0.84 -14.23 8.64
N PRO A 104 -1.92 -14.96 8.25
CA PRO A 104 -2.32 -16.18 8.97
C PRO A 104 -1.23 -17.25 9.09
N SER A 105 -0.20 -17.20 8.24
CA SER A 105 0.97 -18.08 8.31
C SER A 105 1.96 -17.73 9.43
N GLY A 106 1.80 -16.59 10.11
CA GLY A 106 2.76 -16.06 11.09
C GLY A 106 3.86 -15.19 10.48
N GLN A 107 3.91 -15.10 9.15
CA GLN A 107 4.85 -14.24 8.43
C GLN A 107 4.40 -12.77 8.48
N VAL A 108 5.36 -11.87 8.62
CA VAL A 108 5.12 -10.42 8.50
C VAL A 108 5.28 -9.98 7.05
N VAL A 109 4.43 -9.05 6.64
CA VAL A 109 4.54 -8.34 5.35
C VAL A 109 4.48 -6.84 5.61
N VAL A 110 5.27 -6.08 4.87
CA VAL A 110 5.31 -4.62 4.98
C VAL A 110 4.63 -4.00 3.78
N ALA A 111 3.88 -2.92 3.95
CA ALA A 111 3.39 -2.13 2.82
C ALA A 111 3.68 -0.65 3.01
N LEU A 112 4.28 -0.01 2.02
CA LEU A 112 4.41 1.43 1.93
C LEU A 112 3.33 1.96 0.99
N THR A 113 2.48 2.84 1.49
CA THR A 113 1.43 3.54 0.71
C THR A 113 1.78 5.01 0.61
N LEU A 114 1.87 5.52 -0.61
CA LEU A 114 2.11 6.92 -0.92
C LEU A 114 0.95 7.49 -1.73
N ASP A 115 0.55 8.74 -1.45
CA ASP A 115 -0.32 9.52 -2.32
C ASP A 115 0.52 10.59 -3.03
N VAL A 116 0.54 10.60 -4.36
CA VAL A 116 1.36 11.52 -5.16
C VAL A 116 0.53 12.27 -6.19
N SER A 117 0.98 13.48 -6.52
CA SER A 117 0.41 14.28 -7.60
C SER A 117 1.19 14.02 -8.89
N GLY A 118 0.55 14.23 -10.03
CA GLY A 118 1.14 14.01 -11.36
C GLY A 118 0.44 12.91 -12.15
N THR A 119 0.83 12.78 -13.41
CA THR A 119 0.34 11.76 -14.34
C THR A 119 0.88 10.38 -14.00
N LEU A 120 0.21 9.32 -14.47
CA LEU A 120 0.67 7.95 -14.25
C LEU A 120 2.09 7.71 -14.78
N VAL A 121 2.44 8.28 -15.93
CA VAL A 121 3.79 8.14 -16.52
C VAL A 121 4.84 8.80 -15.64
N GLU A 122 4.56 9.98 -15.06
CA GLU A 122 5.48 10.68 -14.15
C GLU A 122 5.72 9.89 -12.84
N THR A 123 4.85 8.94 -12.50
CA THR A 123 5.06 8.05 -11.35
C THR A 123 5.98 6.86 -11.63
N ILE A 124 6.38 6.60 -12.88
CA ILE A 124 7.23 5.44 -13.24
C ILE A 124 8.54 5.43 -12.44
N PRO A 125 9.33 6.52 -12.34
CA PRO A 125 10.56 6.52 -11.54
C PRO A 125 10.31 6.20 -10.06
N LEU A 126 9.20 6.69 -9.50
CA LEU A 126 8.82 6.40 -8.11
C LEU A 126 8.46 4.93 -7.94
N LEU A 127 7.75 4.36 -8.91
CA LEU A 127 7.39 2.96 -8.88
C LEU A 127 8.62 2.04 -8.98
N GLU A 128 9.66 2.44 -9.74
CA GLU A 128 10.95 1.75 -9.72
C GLU A 128 11.64 1.88 -8.35
N ASP A 129 11.69 3.08 -7.78
CA ASP A 129 12.29 3.29 -6.46
C ASP A 129 11.59 2.45 -5.38
N LEU A 130 10.26 2.40 -5.40
CA LEU A 130 9.48 1.53 -4.52
C LEU A 130 9.73 0.04 -4.81
N HIS A 131 9.80 -0.38 -6.07
CA HIS A 131 10.06 -1.79 -6.41
C HIS A 131 11.42 -2.26 -5.89
N TYR A 132 12.45 -1.43 -6.05
CA TYR A 132 13.81 -1.71 -5.61
C TYR A 132 14.07 -1.31 -4.15
N ALA A 133 13.04 -0.93 -3.38
CA ALA A 133 13.18 -0.41 -2.02
C ALA A 133 14.22 0.72 -1.88
N SER A 134 14.44 1.50 -2.95
CA SER A 134 15.33 2.66 -2.99
C SER A 134 14.65 3.89 -2.37
N VAL A 135 14.18 3.74 -1.13
CA VAL A 135 13.48 4.76 -0.34
C VAL A 135 14.18 4.91 0.99
N GLU A 136 14.46 6.15 1.36
CA GLU A 136 14.98 6.51 2.67
C GLU A 136 14.02 7.47 3.36
N CYS A 137 13.96 7.42 4.69
CA CYS A 137 13.27 8.43 5.50
C CYS A 137 14.25 8.95 6.55
N ALA A 138 14.48 10.27 6.55
CA ALA A 138 15.48 10.92 7.41
C ALA A 138 16.88 10.28 7.31
N GLY A 139 17.26 9.81 6.12
CA GLY A 139 18.56 9.17 5.84
C GLY A 139 18.68 7.71 6.28
N LEU A 140 17.60 7.09 6.75
CA LEU A 140 17.57 5.66 7.07
C LEU A 140 16.84 4.88 5.96
N PRO A 141 17.37 3.72 5.52
CA PRO A 141 16.68 2.86 4.57
C PRO A 141 15.32 2.37 5.09
N LEU A 142 14.34 2.26 4.20
CA LEU A 142 12.99 1.80 4.53
C LEU A 142 12.99 0.44 5.23
N GLU A 143 13.82 -0.50 4.80
CA GLU A 143 13.93 -1.84 5.38
C GLU A 143 14.33 -1.79 6.84
N GLN A 144 15.29 -0.92 7.18
CA GLN A 144 15.76 -0.75 8.54
C GLN A 144 14.66 -0.17 9.42
N ILE A 145 14.01 0.91 8.98
CA ILE A 145 12.88 1.52 9.71
C ILE A 145 11.76 0.50 9.93
N ALA A 146 11.44 -0.29 8.90
CA ALA A 146 10.40 -1.29 8.98
C ALA A 146 10.77 -2.44 9.94
N ALA A 147 12.02 -2.89 9.98
CA ALA A 147 12.47 -3.94 10.90
C ALA A 147 12.47 -3.46 12.36
N ASP A 148 13.02 -2.25 12.60
CA ASP A 148 13.08 -1.64 13.93
C ASP A 148 11.67 -1.39 14.48
N GLY A 149 10.73 -1.06 13.59
CA GLY A 149 9.35 -0.73 13.95
C GLY A 149 8.54 -1.86 14.60
N ILE A 150 8.96 -3.12 14.46
CA ILE A 150 8.29 -4.30 15.04
C ILE A 150 9.25 -5.22 15.79
N GLY A 151 10.44 -4.73 16.19
CA GLY A 151 11.38 -5.49 17.01
C GLY A 151 11.86 -6.80 16.38
N CYS A 152 12.10 -6.85 15.07
CA CYS A 152 12.48 -8.08 14.39
C CYS A 152 13.76 -8.72 14.95
N VAL A 153 13.68 -9.99 15.32
CA VAL A 153 14.83 -10.90 15.38
C VAL A 153 15.06 -11.52 13.99
N PRO A 154 16.30 -11.54 13.46
CA PRO A 154 16.59 -12.27 12.23
C PRO A 154 16.27 -13.76 12.40
N ASN A 155 15.76 -14.42 11.36
CA ASN A 155 15.83 -15.87 11.29
C ASN A 155 17.30 -16.30 11.09
N GLY A 156 18.07 -16.44 12.17
CA GLY A 156 19.46 -16.97 12.17
C GLY A 156 20.58 -15.97 12.50
N ASP A 157 21.83 -16.39 12.26
CA ASP A 157 23.06 -15.69 12.65
C ASP A 157 23.42 -14.54 11.68
N GLY A 158 22.75 -13.40 11.84
CA GLY A 158 23.29 -12.06 11.59
C GLY A 158 23.73 -11.66 10.17
N GLN A 159 22.87 -10.89 9.49
CA GLN A 159 23.12 -9.54 8.96
C GLN A 159 21.73 -8.99 8.55
N VAL A 160 21.55 -7.67 8.66
CA VAL A 160 20.29 -6.91 8.75
C VAL A 160 19.11 -7.50 7.95
N PRO A 161 17.88 -7.54 8.51
CA PRO A 161 16.72 -8.13 7.85
C PRO A 161 16.30 -7.30 6.63
N GLY A 162 16.70 -7.73 5.43
CA GLY A 162 16.23 -7.12 4.19
C GLY A 162 14.87 -7.65 3.75
N PHE A 163 14.12 -6.86 2.99
CA PHE A 163 12.93 -7.38 2.32
C PHE A 163 13.32 -8.46 1.28
N LEU A 164 12.55 -9.54 1.16
CA LEU A 164 12.75 -10.62 0.18
C LEU A 164 12.46 -10.17 -1.26
N PRO A 165 12.86 -10.83 -2.35
CA PRO A 165 12.64 -10.32 -3.71
C PRO A 165 11.18 -10.09 -4.11
N GLU A 166 10.22 -10.78 -3.49
CA GLU A 166 8.80 -10.71 -3.87
C GLU A 166 8.17 -9.36 -3.50
N ARG A 167 7.58 -8.72 -4.50
CA ARG A 167 6.95 -7.40 -4.42
C ARG A 167 5.63 -7.41 -5.16
N HIS A 168 4.64 -6.72 -4.62
CA HIS A 168 3.40 -6.41 -5.34
C HIS A 168 3.13 -4.92 -5.28
N GLN A 169 2.85 -4.32 -6.43
CA GLN A 169 2.54 -2.90 -6.54
C GLN A 169 1.10 -2.72 -6.99
N LEU A 170 0.38 -1.89 -6.24
CA LEU A 170 -0.99 -1.50 -6.52
C LEU A 170 -0.98 0.00 -6.86
N VAL A 171 -1.55 0.36 -7.99
CA VAL A 171 -1.67 1.75 -8.45
C VAL A 171 -3.15 2.07 -8.58
N PHE A 172 -3.62 3.04 -7.80
CA PHE A 172 -4.98 3.53 -7.86
C PHE A 172 -4.97 4.99 -8.30
N SER A 173 -5.61 5.28 -9.42
CA SER A 173 -5.82 6.63 -9.92
C SER A 173 -7.30 6.81 -10.22
N SER A 174 -7.83 7.98 -9.86
CA SER A 174 -9.22 8.34 -10.17
C SER A 174 -9.24 9.20 -11.43
N VAL A 175 -10.24 8.97 -12.26
CA VAL A 175 -10.52 9.78 -13.45
C VAL A 175 -11.99 10.21 -13.40
N ASP A 176 -12.24 11.46 -13.75
CA ASP A 176 -13.56 12.10 -13.70
C ASP A 176 -14.42 11.80 -14.94
N SER A 177 -13.79 11.44 -16.06
CA SER A 177 -14.48 11.12 -17.31
C SER A 177 -13.83 9.97 -18.10
N PRO A 178 -14.59 9.30 -19.00
CA PRO A 178 -14.10 8.15 -19.77
C PRO A 178 -12.92 8.47 -20.69
N GLU A 179 -12.84 9.69 -21.22
CA GLU A 179 -11.75 10.15 -22.08
C GLU A 179 -10.42 10.32 -21.33
N HIS A 180 -10.44 10.42 -20.00
CA HIS A 180 -9.26 10.46 -19.16
C HIS A 180 -8.80 9.07 -18.70
N VAL A 181 -9.55 8.01 -19.03
CA VAL A 181 -9.11 6.64 -18.75
C VAL A 181 -7.79 6.39 -19.49
N PRO A 182 -6.74 5.91 -18.80
CA PRO A 182 -5.44 5.65 -19.42
C PRO A 182 -5.57 4.73 -20.63
N ASP A 183 -4.95 5.12 -21.73
CA ASP A 183 -4.85 4.27 -22.91
C ASP A 183 -3.92 3.07 -22.68
N GLU A 184 -3.94 2.14 -23.63
CA GLU A 184 -3.15 0.91 -23.52
C GLU A 184 -1.64 1.19 -23.45
N ASP A 185 -1.14 2.20 -24.16
CA ASP A 185 0.28 2.61 -24.11
C ASP A 185 0.67 3.08 -22.71
N THR A 186 -0.13 3.94 -22.10
CA THR A 186 0.09 4.43 -20.73
C THR A 186 0.11 3.26 -19.74
N VAL A 187 -0.88 2.36 -19.83
CA VAL A 187 -0.95 1.18 -18.95
C VAL A 187 0.29 0.29 -19.12
N GLN A 188 0.73 0.05 -20.36
CA GLN A 188 1.92 -0.74 -20.67
C GLN A 188 3.19 -0.12 -20.12
N ARG A 189 3.39 1.19 -20.32
CA ARG A 189 4.56 1.92 -19.84
C ARG A 189 4.63 1.92 -18.32
N VAL A 190 3.50 2.04 -17.64
CA VAL A 190 3.42 1.87 -16.20
C VAL A 190 3.81 0.45 -15.83
N ILE A 191 3.12 -0.59 -16.31
CA ILE A 191 3.37 -1.98 -15.89
C ILE A 191 4.81 -2.44 -16.16
N TYR A 192 5.34 -2.14 -17.34
CA TYR A 192 6.68 -2.58 -17.76
C TYR A 192 7.79 -1.58 -17.43
N ARG A 193 7.47 -0.44 -16.82
CA ARG A 193 8.44 0.60 -16.43
C ARG A 193 9.30 1.09 -17.61
N THR A 194 8.69 1.27 -18.79
CA THR A 194 9.40 1.72 -20.00
C THR A 194 8.89 3.06 -20.46
N ASP A 195 9.80 3.97 -20.81
CA ASP A 195 9.45 5.28 -21.41
C ASP A 195 9.51 5.27 -22.95
N LEU A 196 9.79 4.10 -23.53
CA LEU A 196 9.87 3.89 -24.97
C LEU A 196 8.58 3.27 -25.53
N PRO A 197 8.24 3.52 -26.82
CA PRO A 197 7.11 2.88 -27.48
C PRO A 197 7.16 1.36 -27.32
N TYR A 198 6.15 0.80 -26.68
CA TYR A 198 6.11 -0.62 -26.33
C TYR A 198 5.81 -1.50 -27.54
N ARG A 199 6.32 -2.74 -27.54
CA ARG A 199 6.09 -3.73 -28.60
C ARG A 199 5.01 -4.72 -28.19
N ALA A 200 3.77 -4.52 -28.66
CA ALA A 200 2.58 -5.29 -28.30
C ALA A 200 2.73 -6.83 -28.37
N GLN A 201 3.55 -7.34 -29.30
CA GLN A 201 3.84 -8.77 -29.47
C GLN A 201 4.55 -9.44 -28.27
N HIS A 202 5.00 -8.68 -27.26
CA HIS A 202 5.58 -9.19 -26.02
C HIS A 202 4.71 -8.92 -24.79
N SER A 203 3.47 -8.44 -24.97
CA SER A 203 2.56 -8.13 -23.86
C SER A 203 2.06 -9.40 -23.18
N SER A 204 2.23 -9.42 -21.86
CA SER A 204 1.66 -10.36 -20.91
C SER A 204 0.62 -9.71 -20.00
N ILE A 205 0.12 -8.52 -20.37
CA ILE A 205 -0.88 -7.79 -19.59
C ILE A 205 -2.24 -8.49 -19.73
N CYS A 206 -2.84 -8.77 -18.58
CA CYS A 206 -4.19 -9.30 -18.49
C CYS A 206 -5.16 -8.22 -18.04
N TYR A 207 -6.29 -8.11 -18.74
CA TYR A 207 -7.42 -7.29 -18.32
C TYR A 207 -8.47 -8.23 -17.71
N PRO A 208 -8.65 -8.24 -16.37
CA PRO A 208 -9.56 -9.17 -15.72
C PRO A 208 -11.00 -8.97 -16.22
N MET A 209 -11.76 -10.06 -16.29
CA MET A 209 -13.18 -9.99 -16.59
C MET A 209 -13.92 -9.29 -15.44
N GLU A 210 -14.26 -8.02 -15.64
CA GLU A 210 -15.00 -7.23 -14.65
C GLU A 210 -16.51 -7.35 -14.88
N LEU A 211 -17.22 -7.97 -13.94
CA LEU A 211 -18.67 -8.18 -14.04
C LEU A 211 -19.49 -6.87 -13.93
N ASN A 212 -18.86 -5.72 -13.65
CA ASN A 212 -19.50 -4.40 -13.50
C ASN A 212 -18.55 -3.24 -13.90
N ARG A 213 -18.05 -3.23 -15.14
CA ARG A 213 -17.19 -2.14 -15.61
C ARG A 213 -18.00 -0.86 -15.79
N ARG A 214 -17.67 0.19 -15.03
CA ARG A 214 -18.12 1.55 -15.36
C ARG A 214 -17.22 2.09 -16.48
N PRO A 215 -17.72 2.98 -17.35
CA PRO A 215 -16.91 3.56 -18.42
C PRO A 215 -15.62 4.25 -17.95
N THR A 216 -15.57 4.68 -16.69
CA THR A 216 -14.43 5.35 -16.04
C THR A 216 -13.51 4.39 -15.26
N THR A 217 -13.65 3.07 -15.44
CA THR A 217 -12.87 2.08 -14.68
C THR A 217 -12.14 1.12 -15.61
N VAL A 218 -10.86 0.92 -15.32
CA VAL A 218 -9.99 -0.05 -15.99
C VAL A 218 -9.11 -0.73 -14.94
N GLY A 219 -9.09 -2.06 -14.93
CA GLY A 219 -8.09 -2.87 -14.24
C GLY A 219 -7.14 -3.50 -15.25
N ALA A 220 -5.84 -3.46 -14.95
CA ALA A 220 -4.80 -4.14 -15.72
C ALA A 220 -3.81 -4.81 -14.77
N LEU A 221 -3.37 -6.01 -15.14
CA LEU A 221 -2.43 -6.81 -14.36
C LEU A 221 -1.24 -7.20 -15.22
N GLY A 222 -0.03 -6.98 -14.71
CA GLY A 222 1.22 -7.45 -15.29
C GLY A 222 1.94 -8.46 -14.40
N PRO A 223 3.08 -9.00 -14.87
CA PRO A 223 3.93 -9.91 -14.12
C PRO A 223 4.58 -9.24 -12.89
#